data_AF-A0A2M7L606-F1
#
_entry.id   AF-A0A2M7L606-F1
#
_cell.length_a   1.000
_cell.length_b   1.000
_cell.length_c   1.000
_cell.angle_alpha   90.00
_cell.angle_beta   90.00
_cell.angle_gamma   90.00
#
_symmetry.space_group_name_H-M   'P 1'
#
loop_
_entity.id
_entity.type
_entity.pdbx_description
1 polymer ?
#
loop_
_entity_poly.entity_id
_entity_poly.type
_entity_poly.pdbx_seq_one_letter_code
_entity_poly.pdbx_strand_id
1 'polypeptide(L)'
;MVTMARLYLSLAGFSLLLSLVWRGFGLPPTQPAGFMIHFYQGVIGELDGRSCPSYPVCSLYAVQAVEKYGLLTGSWLMLDRLMHESDDLQRGPWVVYEGVVRLYDPLARNAFWLD
;
A
#
# COMPACT_ATOMS: atom_id res chain seq x y z
N MET A 1 -22.14 37.86 18.95
CA MET A 1 -21.90 36.70 19.84
C MET A 1 -22.68 35.45 19.42
N VAL A 2 -24.00 35.52 19.18
CA VAL A 2 -24.84 34.34 18.85
C VAL A 2 -24.47 33.66 17.52
N THR A 3 -24.05 34.43 16.50
CA THR A 3 -23.65 33.91 15.18
C THR A 3 -22.37 33.08 15.22
N MET A 4 -21.38 33.49 16.01
CA MET A 4 -20.14 32.75 16.23
C MET A 4 -20.41 31.40 16.91
N ALA A 5 -21.24 31.38 17.97
CA ALA A 5 -21.58 30.13 18.67
C ALA A 5 -22.27 29.11 17.76
N ARG A 6 -23.18 29.56 16.88
CA ARG A 6 -23.83 28.70 15.88
C ARG A 6 -22.83 28.16 14.86
N LEU A 7 -21.89 28.98 14.41
CA LEU A 7 -20.82 28.56 13.51
C LEU A 7 -19.94 27.47 14.15
N TYR A 8 -19.52 27.68 15.40
CA TYR A 8 -18.71 26.70 16.14
C TYR A 8 -19.46 25.39 16.39
N LEU A 9 -20.75 25.44 16.74
CA LEU A 9 -21.58 24.24 16.90
C LEU A 9 -21.76 23.48 15.58
N SER A 10 -21.94 24.20 14.46
CA SER A 10 -22.02 23.56 13.14
C SER A 10 -20.69 22.92 12.72
N LEU A 11 -19.56 23.58 12.96
CA LEU A 11 -18.23 23.04 12.69
C LEU A 11 -17.92 21.81 13.56
N ALA A 12 -18.26 21.86 14.85
CA ALA A 12 -18.09 20.74 15.77
C ALA A 12 -18.97 19.55 15.37
N GLY A 13 -20.24 19.79 15.02
CA GLY A 13 -21.14 18.76 14.54
C GLY A 13 -20.65 18.12 13.24
N PHE A 14 -20.17 18.92 12.29
CA PHE A 14 -19.59 18.43 11.05
C PHE A 14 -18.32 17.60 11.29
N SER A 15 -17.42 18.06 12.16
CA SER A 15 -16.21 17.33 12.55
C SER A 15 -16.53 15.99 13.23
N LEU A 16 -17.55 15.96 14.08
CA LEU A 16 -17.99 14.74 14.76
C LEU A 16 -18.61 13.74 13.77
N LEU A 17 -19.42 14.22 12.83
CA LEU A 17 -20.06 13.40 11.80
C LEU A 17 -19.03 12.83 10.83
N LEU A 18 -18.06 13.64 10.42
CA LEU A 18 -16.91 13.20 9.61
C LEU A 18 -16.10 12.12 10.35
N SER A 19 -15.89 12.29 11.66
CA SER A 19 -15.17 11.30 12.50
C SER A 19 -15.92 9.98 12.65
N LEU A 20 -17.25 10.02 12.75
CA LEU A 20 -18.10 8.82 12.82
C LEU A 20 -18.14 8.08 11.48
N VAL A 21 -18.28 8.81 10.36
CA VAL A 21 -18.17 8.25 9.02
C VAL A 21 -16.78 7.61 8.82
N TRP A 22 -15.72 8.30 9.23
CA TRP A 22 -14.34 7.82 9.15
C TRP A 22 -14.12 6.51 9.91
N ARG A 23 -14.70 6.38 11.10
CA ARG A 23 -14.66 5.12 11.90
C ARG A 23 -15.42 3.96 11.23
N GLY A 24 -16.44 4.25 10.41
CA GLY A 24 -17.21 3.22 9.70
C GLY A 24 -16.46 2.55 8.55
N PHE A 25 -15.44 3.19 8.00
CA PHE A 25 -14.67 2.66 6.86
C PHE A 25 -13.57 1.64 7.25
N GLY A 26 -13.38 1.33 8.55
CA GLY A 26 -12.43 0.29 8.98
C GLY A 26 -10.96 0.59 8.64
N LEU A 27 -10.63 1.84 8.32
CA LEU A 27 -9.30 2.26 7.90
C LEU A 27 -8.38 2.43 9.12
N PRO A 28 -7.11 1.99 9.06
CA PRO A 28 -6.19 2.12 10.17
C PRO A 28 -6.02 3.59 10.55
N PRO A 29 -6.17 3.95 11.85
CA PRO A 29 -5.98 5.31 12.28
C PRO A 29 -4.51 5.65 12.09
N THR A 30 -4.23 6.76 11.40
CA THR A 30 -2.95 7.52 11.36
C THR A 30 -2.02 7.42 10.14
N GLN A 31 -2.28 6.61 9.10
CA GLN A 31 -1.41 6.65 7.91
C GLN A 31 -2.18 6.99 6.62
N PRO A 32 -2.12 8.25 6.13
CA PRO A 32 -2.61 8.62 4.79
C PRO A 32 -2.04 7.72 3.68
N ALA A 33 -0.83 7.19 3.94
CA ALA A 33 -0.13 6.21 3.14
C ALA A 33 -0.94 4.92 2.90
N GLY A 34 -1.46 4.31 3.96
CA GLY A 34 -2.21 3.05 3.87
C GLY A 34 -3.55 3.21 3.15
N PHE A 35 -4.22 4.37 3.33
CA PHE A 35 -5.48 4.66 2.65
C PHE A 35 -5.33 4.67 1.13
N MET A 36 -4.32 5.36 0.61
CA MET A 36 -4.07 5.40 -0.84
C MET A 36 -3.72 4.03 -1.40
N ILE A 37 -2.97 3.21 -0.65
CA ILE A 37 -2.55 1.88 -1.09
C ILE A 37 -3.73 0.92 -1.10
N HIS A 38 -4.56 0.89 -0.06
CA HIS A 38 -5.75 0.02 -0.03
C HIS A 38 -6.81 0.46 -1.03
N PHE A 39 -6.98 1.76 -1.25
CA PHE A 39 -7.85 2.28 -2.32
C PHE A 39 -7.31 1.90 -3.72
N TYR A 40 -6.01 2.04 -3.95
CA TYR A 40 -5.35 1.59 -5.17
C TYR A 40 -5.54 0.09 -5.39
N GLN A 41 -5.35 -0.75 -4.35
CA GLN A 41 -5.55 -2.19 -4.46
C GLN A 41 -6.99 -2.58 -4.77
N GLY A 42 -7.98 -1.94 -4.14
CA GLY A 42 -9.40 -2.22 -4.37
C GLY A 42 -9.91 -1.75 -5.73
N VAL A 43 -9.36 -0.66 -6.27
CA VAL A 43 -9.82 -0.08 -7.55
C VAL A 43 -8.99 -0.55 -8.74
N ILE A 44 -7.67 -0.63 -8.61
CA ILE A 44 -6.75 -0.97 -9.70
C ILE A 44 -6.39 -2.47 -9.70
N GLY A 45 -6.41 -3.15 -8.55
CA GLY A 45 -6.12 -4.59 -8.48
C GLY A 45 -7.07 -5.47 -9.29
N GLU A 46 -8.35 -5.07 -9.41
CA GLU A 46 -9.33 -5.76 -10.28
C GLU A 46 -9.17 -5.38 -11.77
N LEU A 47 -8.69 -4.17 -12.07
CA LEU A 47 -8.51 -3.66 -13.43
C LEU A 47 -7.20 -4.10 -14.08
N ASP A 48 -6.15 -4.38 -13.31
CA ASP A 48 -4.81 -4.49 -13.89
C ASP A 48 -4.60 -5.79 -14.68
N GLY A 49 -5.40 -6.84 -14.45
CA GLY A 49 -5.50 -8.05 -15.29
C GLY A 49 -4.20 -8.83 -15.57
N ARG A 50 -3.04 -8.32 -15.14
CA ARG A 50 -1.71 -8.86 -15.36
C ARG A 50 -1.30 -9.62 -14.11
N SER A 51 -1.12 -10.93 -14.26
CA SER A 51 -0.46 -11.73 -13.23
C SER A 51 1.00 -11.27 -13.14
N CYS A 52 1.35 -10.50 -12.11
CA CYS A 52 2.74 -10.15 -11.80
C CYS A 52 3.54 -11.48 -11.76
N PRO A 53 4.63 -11.62 -12.57
CA PRO A 53 5.38 -12.87 -12.70
C PRO A 53 6.19 -13.21 -11.45
N SER A 54 6.23 -12.28 -10.50
CA SER A 54 7.03 -12.32 -9.29
C SER A 54 6.21 -12.71 -8.08
N TYR A 55 6.86 -13.32 -7.10
CA TYR A 55 6.30 -13.71 -5.81
C TYR A 55 7.17 -13.14 -4.66
N PRO A 56 6.60 -12.37 -3.72
CA PRO A 56 5.22 -11.90 -3.68
C PRO A 56 4.86 -11.01 -4.88
N VAL A 57 3.56 -10.93 -5.17
CA VAL A 57 3.05 -10.04 -6.22
C VAL A 57 3.39 -8.59 -5.87
N CYS A 58 3.60 -7.79 -6.90
CA CYS A 58 4.05 -6.41 -6.86
C CYS A 58 3.25 -5.54 -5.86
N SER A 59 1.92 -5.71 -5.82
CA SER A 59 1.02 -4.99 -4.90
C SER A 59 1.10 -5.48 -3.45
N LEU A 60 1.42 -6.75 -3.21
CA LEU A 60 1.63 -7.31 -1.87
C LEU A 60 2.99 -6.85 -1.32
N TYR A 61 4.02 -6.86 -2.16
CA TYR A 61 5.32 -6.30 -1.83
C TYR A 61 5.22 -4.82 -1.44
N ALA A 62 4.43 -4.05 -2.18
CA ALA A 62 4.15 -2.64 -1.88
C ALA A 62 3.62 -2.41 -0.47
N VAL A 63 2.61 -3.21 -0.09
CA VAL A 63 2.03 -3.15 1.25
C VAL A 63 3.06 -3.54 2.30
N GLN A 64 3.77 -4.65 2.12
CA GLN A 64 4.79 -5.10 3.06
C GLN A 64 5.88 -4.04 3.27
N ALA A 65 6.32 -3.38 2.19
CA ALA A 65 7.36 -2.36 2.24
C ALA A 65 6.89 -1.11 3.00
N VAL A 66 5.66 -0.65 2.75
CA VAL A 66 5.08 0.52 3.42
C VAL A 66 4.72 0.23 4.88
N GLU A 67 4.18 -0.96 5.18
CA GLU A 67 3.88 -1.38 6.55
C GLU A 67 5.15 -1.48 7.41
N LYS A 68 6.26 -1.99 6.84
CA LYS A 68 7.51 -2.18 7.58
C LYS A 68 8.37 -0.92 7.67
N TYR A 69 8.53 -0.16 6.58
CA TYR A 69 9.48 0.95 6.49
C TYR A 69 8.84 2.34 6.33
N GLY A 70 7.51 2.42 6.30
CA GLY A 70 6.76 3.66 6.08
C GLY A 70 6.65 4.06 4.61
N LEU A 71 5.88 5.11 4.32
CA LEU A 71 5.50 5.47 2.95
C LEU A 71 6.69 5.79 2.05
N LEU A 72 7.62 6.64 2.50
CA LEU A 72 8.72 7.12 1.67
C LEU A 72 9.70 5.99 1.35
N THR A 73 10.18 5.29 2.38
CA THR A 73 11.12 4.19 2.23
C THR A 73 10.47 2.99 1.54
N GLY A 74 9.22 2.68 1.86
CA GLY A 74 8.45 1.63 1.19
C GLY A 74 8.26 1.94 -0.30
N SER A 75 7.93 3.19 -0.64
CA SER A 75 7.81 3.63 -2.04
C SER A 75 9.15 3.55 -2.78
N TRP A 76 10.26 3.90 -2.11
CA TRP A 76 11.61 3.75 -2.68
C TRP A 76 11.95 2.29 -2.98
N LEU A 77 11.70 1.37 -2.03
CA LEU A 77 11.93 -0.07 -2.20
C LEU A 77 11.07 -0.69 -3.31
N MET A 78 9.87 -0.15 -3.55
CA MET A 78 9.03 -0.57 -4.67
C MET A 78 9.58 -0.11 -6.01
N LEU A 79 10.05 1.14 -6.10
CA LEU A 79 10.62 1.70 -7.32
C LEU A 79 11.91 0.98 -7.70
N ASP A 80 12.78 0.75 -6.73
CA ASP A 80 14.02 -0.02 -6.90
C ASP A 80 13.72 -1.41 -7.49
N ARG A 81 12.78 -2.15 -6.88
CA ARG A 81 12.32 -3.43 -7.39
C ARG A 81 11.86 -3.36 -8.84
N LEU A 82 11.00 -2.40 -9.18
CA LEU A 82 10.44 -2.29 -10.53
C LEU A 82 11.54 -2.05 -11.59
N MET A 83 12.62 -1.37 -11.22
CA MET A 83 13.75 -1.09 -12.12
C MET A 83 14.56 -2.35 -12.46
N HIS A 84 14.78 -3.26 -11.50
CA HIS A 84 15.58 -4.46 -11.72
C HIS A 84 14.75 -5.74 -11.97
N GLU A 85 13.44 -5.72 -11.73
CA GLU A 85 12.55 -6.89 -11.92
C GLU A 85 12.63 -7.44 -13.36
N SER A 86 12.75 -6.57 -14.36
CA SER A 86 12.88 -6.99 -15.76
C SER A 86 14.14 -7.80 -16.09
N ASP A 87 15.24 -7.54 -15.38
CA ASP A 87 16.51 -8.26 -15.53
C ASP A 87 16.51 -9.53 -14.68
N ASP A 88 15.92 -9.48 -13.48
CA ASP A 88 15.75 -10.65 -12.62
C ASP A 88 14.83 -11.71 -13.24
N LEU A 89 13.84 -11.30 -14.04
CA LEU A 89 13.01 -12.22 -14.82
C LEU A 89 13.80 -13.03 -15.86
N GLN A 90 15.03 -12.62 -16.20
CA GLN A 90 15.90 -13.40 -17.09
C GLN A 90 16.87 -14.29 -16.30
N ARG A 91 17.14 -13.96 -15.04
CA ARG A 91 18.18 -14.61 -14.20
C ARG A 91 17.60 -15.57 -13.17
N GLY A 92 16.34 -15.42 -12.78
CA GLY A 92 15.80 -16.06 -11.57
C GLY A 92 16.30 -15.35 -10.30
N PRO A 93 15.97 -15.83 -9.10
CA PRO A 93 15.59 -17.22 -8.75
C PRO A 93 14.11 -17.53 -8.97
N TRP A 94 13.79 -18.77 -9.36
CA TRP A 94 12.42 -19.22 -9.63
C TRP A 94 11.85 -20.04 -8.48
N VAL A 95 10.61 -19.77 -8.09
CA VAL A 95 9.85 -20.55 -7.11
C VAL A 95 8.51 -21.00 -7.71
N VAL A 96 8.05 -22.19 -7.34
CA VAL A 96 6.70 -22.64 -7.69
C VAL A 96 5.75 -22.20 -6.58
N TYR A 97 4.84 -21.28 -6.90
CA TYR A 97 3.76 -20.85 -6.01
C TYR A 97 2.41 -21.21 -6.65
N GLU A 98 1.57 -21.96 -5.95
CA GLU A 98 0.26 -22.42 -6.47
C GLU A 98 0.34 -23.11 -7.85
N GLY A 99 1.39 -23.91 -8.07
CA GLY A 99 1.59 -24.62 -9.34
C GLY A 99 2.07 -23.76 -10.51
N VAL A 100 2.32 -22.46 -10.30
CA VAL A 100 2.86 -21.54 -11.31
C VAL A 100 4.29 -21.14 -10.91
N VAL A 101 5.20 -21.20 -11.88
CA VAL A 101 6.57 -20.72 -11.72
C VAL A 101 6.56 -19.20 -11.68
N ARG A 102 7.12 -18.62 -10.62
CA ARG A 102 7.23 -17.19 -10.39
C ARG A 102 8.66 -16.81 -9.98
N LEU A 103 9.07 -15.59 -10.32
CA LEU A 103 10.33 -15.02 -9.84
C LEU A 103 10.24 -14.80 -8.33
N TYR A 104 11.16 -15.34 -7.55
CA TYR A 104 11.17 -15.15 -6.11
C TYR A 104 11.93 -13.87 -5.74
N ASP A 105 11.19 -12.85 -5.30
CA ASP A 105 11.75 -11.56 -4.91
C ASP A 105 11.11 -11.02 -3.62
N PRO A 106 11.50 -11.56 -2.44
CA PRO A 106 10.94 -11.16 -1.15
C PRO A 106 11.42 -9.78 -0.73
N LEU A 107 10.64 -9.07 0.10
CA LEU A 107 11.03 -7.77 0.66
C LEU A 107 12.42 -7.78 1.32
N ALA A 108 12.76 -8.86 2.02
CA ALA A 108 14.05 -9.01 2.68
C ALA A 108 15.25 -8.93 1.71
N ARG A 109 15.09 -9.33 0.43
CA ARG A 109 16.15 -9.27 -0.57
C ARG A 109 16.54 -7.84 -0.92
N ASN A 110 15.57 -6.93 -0.95
CA ASN A 110 15.80 -5.53 -1.35
C ASN A 110 15.98 -4.62 -0.13
N ALA A 111 15.47 -5.03 1.04
CA ALA A 111 15.53 -4.26 2.28
C ALA A 111 16.63 -4.71 3.25
N PHE A 112 17.55 -5.59 2.82
CA PHE A 112 18.64 -6.14 3.66
C PHE A 112 19.56 -5.09 4.31
N TRP A 113 19.55 -3.85 3.80
CA TRP A 113 20.36 -2.73 4.28
C TRP A 113 19.61 -1.84 5.27
N LEU A 114 18.33 -2.14 5.54
CA LEU A 114 17.46 -1.44 6.48
C LEU A 114 17.17 -2.26 7.74
N ASP A 115 17.57 -3.54 7.76
CA ASP A 115 17.46 -4.49 8.89
C ASP A 115 18.83 -4.69 9.55
#